data_AF-A0A2R7Y6P2-F1
#
_entry.id   AF-A0A2R7Y6P2-F1
#
_cell.length_a   1.000
_cell.length_b   1.000
_cell.length_c   1.000
_cell.angle_alpha   90.00
_cell.angle_beta   90.00
_cell.angle_gamma   90.00
#
_symmetry.space_group_name_H-M   'P 1'
#
loop_
_entity.id
_entity.type
_entity.pdbx_description
1 polymer ?
#
loop_
_entity_poly.entity_id
_entity_poly.type
_entity_poly.pdbx_seq_one_letter_code
_entity_poly.pdbx_strand_id
1 'polypeptide(L)'
;MIEHSEDTYILLKPTTALVKGRGVSSIRIALPQLSIFAAEPLSIRDPDYVLAEDVWCDVKKVFESESVVFIGNGRLRKLVETLLPSKVVKDDPSSVKGRRCTVIDEGSNLSLETYLNNFLMERHVALLHSLNDVRLRSCKGLLKSLWFSHPILSGLVLPNSEVEFYKVVDLNDIPKLKLLTKPLLTLNDEVLVGELSFNRSIVVNGVSRNELEVTDLLNEVLIRAFIYVC
;
A
#
# COMPACT_ATOMS: atom_id res chain seq x y z
N MET A 1 -37.10 35.31 -17.12
CA MET A 1 -36.37 34.81 -15.94
C MET A 1 -35.61 33.59 -16.41
N ILE A 2 -34.28 33.64 -16.36
CA ILE A 2 -33.44 32.46 -16.58
C ILE A 2 -33.27 31.85 -15.20
N GLU A 3 -33.89 30.70 -14.96
CA GLU A 3 -33.58 29.89 -13.77
C GLU A 3 -32.14 29.40 -13.94
N HIS A 4 -31.23 29.92 -13.12
CA HIS A 4 -29.93 29.30 -12.95
C HIS A 4 -30.15 28.02 -12.15
N SER A 5 -30.08 26.85 -12.80
CA SER A 5 -29.86 25.60 -12.07
C SER A 5 -28.49 25.72 -11.42
N GLU A 6 -28.44 25.79 -10.08
CA GLU A 6 -27.17 25.74 -9.37
C GLU A 6 -26.64 24.31 -9.45
N ASP A 7 -25.81 24.07 -10.47
CA ASP A 7 -25.06 22.83 -10.60
C ASP A 7 -24.29 22.60 -9.31
N THR A 8 -24.64 21.52 -8.61
CA THR A 8 -24.03 21.16 -7.34
C THR A 8 -22.82 20.28 -7.62
N TYR A 9 -21.65 20.77 -7.23
CA TYR A 9 -20.41 20.00 -7.28
C TYR A 9 -20.17 19.32 -5.94
N ILE A 10 -20.20 17.99 -5.93
CA ILE A 10 -19.93 17.20 -4.72
C ILE A 10 -18.64 16.41 -4.93
N LEU A 11 -17.61 16.79 -4.19
CA LEU A 11 -16.46 15.92 -3.93
C LEU A 11 -16.92 14.85 -2.96
N LEU A 12 -17.07 13.62 -3.45
CA LEU A 12 -17.25 12.49 -2.55
C LEU A 12 -15.98 12.34 -1.71
N LYS A 13 -16.15 11.98 -0.44
CA LYS A 13 -15.01 11.61 0.40
C LYS A 13 -14.27 10.44 -0.27
N PRO A 14 -12.96 10.25 0.00
CA PRO A 14 -12.27 9.04 -0.42
C PRO A 14 -13.05 7.81 0.06
N THR A 15 -13.72 7.12 -0.86
CA THR A 15 -14.57 5.99 -0.50
C THR A 15 -13.77 4.72 -0.59
N THR A 16 -14.05 3.74 0.26
CA THR A 16 -13.48 2.40 0.14
C THR A 16 -14.51 1.44 -0.43
N ALA A 17 -14.05 0.54 -1.29
CA ALA A 17 -14.83 -0.61 -1.70
C ALA A 17 -14.30 -1.89 -1.04
N LEU A 18 -15.21 -2.75 -0.61
CA LEU A 18 -14.86 -4.10 -0.16
C LEU A 18 -14.72 -5.02 -1.39
N VAL A 19 -13.58 -5.68 -1.52
CA VAL A 19 -13.30 -6.67 -2.56
C VAL A 19 -13.15 -8.04 -1.91
N LYS A 20 -13.97 -9.00 -2.36
CA LYS A 20 -13.89 -10.40 -1.95
C LYS A 20 -13.07 -11.18 -2.98
N GLY A 21 -11.85 -11.57 -2.62
CA GLY A 21 -10.98 -12.40 -3.47
C GLY A 21 -11.09 -13.89 -3.15
N ARG A 22 -10.68 -14.76 -4.08
CA ARG A 22 -10.52 -16.20 -3.80
C ARG A 22 -9.31 -16.40 -2.89
N GLY A 23 -9.51 -16.98 -1.70
CA GLY A 23 -8.41 -17.38 -0.80
C GLY A 23 -7.82 -16.28 0.08
N VAL A 24 -8.41 -15.08 0.12
CA VAL A 24 -8.01 -13.99 1.04
C VAL A 24 -9.25 -13.47 1.76
N SER A 25 -9.11 -13.04 3.02
CA SER A 25 -10.13 -12.25 3.70
C SER A 25 -10.46 -10.99 2.89
N SER A 26 -11.66 -10.45 3.04
CA SER A 26 -12.13 -9.32 2.23
C SER A 26 -11.20 -8.11 2.39
N ILE A 27 -10.67 -7.58 1.28
CA ILE A 27 -9.74 -6.46 1.24
C ILE A 27 -10.54 -5.19 0.97
N ARG A 28 -10.32 -4.12 1.73
CA ARG A 28 -10.84 -2.80 1.36
C ARG A 28 -9.86 -2.10 0.43
N ILE A 29 -10.35 -1.42 -0.60
CA ILE A 29 -9.53 -0.66 -1.57
C ILE A 29 -10.07 0.76 -1.65
N ALA A 30 -9.19 1.75 -1.57
CA ALA A 30 -9.57 3.14 -1.78
C ALA A 30 -9.94 3.36 -3.25
N LEU A 31 -11.12 3.92 -3.48
CA LEU A 31 -11.56 4.39 -4.79
C LEU A 31 -10.95 5.77 -5.06
N PRO A 32 -10.63 6.09 -6.32
CA PRO A 32 -10.34 7.46 -6.71
C PRO A 32 -11.45 8.38 -6.24
N GLN A 33 -11.09 9.61 -5.84
CA GLN A 33 -12.08 10.58 -5.40
C GLN A 33 -13.07 10.84 -6.54
N LEU A 34 -14.30 10.37 -6.37
CA LEU A 34 -15.35 10.58 -7.34
C LEU A 34 -15.94 11.97 -7.11
N SER A 35 -16.04 12.76 -8.17
CA SER A 35 -16.81 14.00 -8.16
C SER A 35 -18.12 13.75 -8.87
N ILE A 36 -19.23 14.02 -8.19
CA ILE A 36 -20.56 14.02 -8.82
C ILE A 36 -20.89 15.47 -9.16
N PHE A 37 -21.16 15.72 -10.43
CA PHE A 37 -21.90 16.89 -10.88
C PHE A 37 -23.37 16.51 -10.93
N ALA A 38 -24.20 17.18 -10.13
CA ALA A 38 -25.64 16.98 -10.15
C ALA A 38 -26.32 18.32 -10.38
N ALA A 39 -27.32 18.32 -11.27
CA ALA A 39 -28.19 19.48 -11.50
C ALA A 39 -29.14 19.74 -10.31
N GLU A 40 -29.19 18.82 -9.35
CA GLU A 40 -30.01 18.89 -8.14
C GLU A 40 -29.14 18.64 -6.89
N PRO A 41 -29.43 19.30 -5.75
CA PRO A 41 -28.68 19.12 -4.51
C PRO A 41 -28.89 17.72 -3.93
N LEU A 42 -27.80 16.93 -3.83
CA LEU A 42 -27.84 15.59 -3.26
C LEU A 42 -27.68 15.63 -1.74
N SER A 43 -28.49 14.83 -1.03
CA SER A 43 -28.30 14.59 0.40
C SER A 43 -27.02 13.79 0.67
N ILE A 44 -26.17 14.27 1.57
CA ILE A 44 -24.93 13.59 1.97
C ILE A 44 -25.29 12.28 2.70
N ARG A 45 -25.17 11.14 2.02
CA ARG A 45 -25.05 9.82 2.63
C ARG A 45 -23.77 9.18 2.12
N ASP A 46 -22.99 8.59 3.02
CA ASP A 46 -21.85 7.75 2.64
C ASP A 46 -22.42 6.46 1.99
N PRO A 47 -22.20 6.21 0.70
CA PRO A 47 -22.70 5.00 0.05
C PRO A 47 -21.76 3.83 0.35
N ASP A 48 -22.30 2.68 0.71
CA ASP A 48 -21.54 1.43 0.76
C ASP A 48 -21.30 0.93 -0.67
N TYR A 49 -20.08 1.13 -1.18
CA TYR A 49 -19.70 0.59 -2.48
C TYR A 49 -19.14 -0.82 -2.32
N VAL A 50 -19.79 -1.80 -2.94
CA VAL A 50 -19.23 -3.12 -3.18
C VAL A 50 -18.81 -3.15 -4.64
N LEU A 51 -17.50 -3.20 -4.89
CA LEU A 51 -17.02 -3.37 -6.26
C LEU A 51 -17.29 -4.82 -6.69
N ALA A 52 -18.05 -4.96 -7.78
CA ALA A 52 -18.15 -6.24 -8.47
C ALA A 52 -16.77 -6.65 -9.02
N GLU A 53 -16.52 -7.95 -9.07
CA GLU A 53 -15.27 -8.55 -9.57
C GLU A 53 -14.92 -8.05 -10.99
N ASP A 54 -15.92 -7.67 -11.78
CA ASP A 54 -15.77 -7.17 -13.15
C ASP A 54 -15.16 -5.76 -13.22
N VAL A 55 -15.40 -4.87 -12.25
CA VAL A 55 -14.72 -3.55 -12.21
C VAL A 55 -13.26 -3.72 -11.79
N TRP A 56 -12.98 -4.73 -10.94
CA TRP A 56 -11.62 -5.15 -10.64
C TRP A 56 -10.91 -5.69 -11.88
N CYS A 57 -11.60 -6.26 -12.88
CA CYS A 57 -11.00 -6.66 -14.16
C CYS A 57 -10.38 -5.49 -14.94
N ASP A 58 -10.93 -4.28 -14.85
CA ASP A 58 -10.33 -3.12 -15.54
C ASP A 58 -9.13 -2.55 -14.77
N VAL A 59 -9.15 -2.59 -13.43
CA VAL A 59 -7.96 -2.27 -12.62
C VAL A 59 -6.87 -3.34 -12.82
N LYS A 60 -7.25 -4.63 -12.90
CA LYS A 60 -6.38 -5.76 -13.29
C LYS A 60 -5.68 -5.49 -14.62
N LYS A 61 -6.40 -5.02 -15.65
CA LYS A 61 -5.81 -4.68 -16.96
C LYS A 61 -4.79 -3.54 -16.87
N VAL A 62 -5.04 -2.53 -16.03
CA VAL A 62 -4.07 -1.45 -15.77
C VAL A 62 -2.80 -2.05 -15.13
N PHE A 63 -2.96 -2.93 -14.14
CA PHE A 63 -1.82 -3.63 -13.55
C PHE A 63 -1.09 -4.53 -14.55
N GLU A 64 -1.81 -5.27 -15.40
CA GLU A 64 -1.22 -6.12 -16.44
C GLU A 64 -0.44 -5.31 -17.49
N SER A 65 -0.73 -4.02 -17.64
CA SER A 65 -0.01 -3.12 -18.54
C SER A 65 1.32 -2.59 -17.97
N GLU A 66 1.48 -2.57 -16.64
CA GLU A 66 2.73 -2.21 -15.98
C GLU A 66 3.59 -3.45 -15.70
N SER A 67 4.88 -3.35 -16.01
CA SER A 67 5.84 -4.40 -15.74
C SER A 67 6.28 -4.37 -14.27
N VAL A 68 6.04 -5.48 -13.57
CA VAL A 68 6.42 -5.66 -12.17
C VAL A 68 7.59 -6.63 -12.07
N VAL A 69 8.62 -6.22 -11.33
CA VAL A 69 9.78 -7.05 -11.02
C VAL A 69 9.75 -7.39 -9.54
N PHE A 70 9.81 -8.67 -9.20
CA PHE A 70 9.92 -9.12 -7.81
C PHE A 70 11.36 -9.49 -7.50
N ILE A 71 11.87 -8.99 -6.38
CA ILE A 71 13.14 -9.40 -5.79
C ILE A 71 12.83 -10.05 -4.45
N GLY A 72 12.91 -11.38 -4.41
CA GLY A 72 12.48 -12.20 -3.28
C GLY A 72 11.24 -13.04 -3.58
N ASN A 73 10.89 -13.91 -2.63
CA ASN A 73 9.84 -14.93 -2.74
C ASN A 73 8.93 -14.94 -1.50
N GLY A 74 8.71 -13.75 -0.94
CA GLY A 74 8.02 -13.57 0.32
C GLY A 74 6.50 -13.60 0.21
N ARG A 75 5.86 -13.03 1.23
CA ARG A 75 4.40 -13.04 1.37
C ARG A 75 3.71 -12.19 0.31
N LEU A 76 4.30 -11.06 -0.07
CA LEU A 76 3.69 -10.15 -1.04
C LEU A 76 3.64 -10.77 -2.44
N ARG A 77 4.71 -11.45 -2.87
CA ARG A 77 4.72 -12.22 -4.13
C ARG A 77 3.59 -13.24 -4.15
N LYS A 78 3.47 -14.06 -3.11
CA LYS A 78 2.41 -15.09 -3.01
C LYS A 78 1.01 -14.49 -3.01
N LEU A 79 0.80 -13.38 -2.31
CA LEU A 79 -0.48 -12.66 -2.29
C LEU A 79 -0.82 -12.13 -3.68
N VAL A 80 0.14 -11.50 -4.37
CA VAL A 80 -0.06 -10.97 -5.72
C VAL A 80 -0.31 -12.09 -6.73
N GLU A 81 0.45 -13.19 -6.68
CA GLU A 81 0.23 -14.36 -7.54
C GLU A 81 -1.15 -14.99 -7.32
N THR A 82 -1.67 -14.98 -6.09
CA THR A 82 -3.02 -15.47 -5.77
C THR A 82 -4.11 -14.56 -6.32
N LEU A 83 -3.92 -13.24 -6.22
CA LEU A 83 -4.91 -12.23 -6.63
C LEU A 83 -4.88 -11.94 -8.14
N LEU A 84 -3.71 -12.08 -8.76
CA LEU A 84 -3.39 -11.77 -10.16
C LEU A 84 -2.62 -12.95 -10.81
N PRO A 85 -3.23 -14.13 -10.94
CA PRO A 85 -2.55 -15.34 -11.44
C PRO A 85 -2.08 -15.24 -12.90
N SER A 86 -2.58 -14.27 -13.67
CA SER A 86 -2.19 -13.97 -15.05
C SER A 86 -0.93 -13.10 -15.18
N LYS A 87 -0.42 -12.49 -14.09
CA LYS A 87 0.75 -11.62 -14.17
C LYS A 87 2.03 -12.42 -14.41
N VAL A 88 2.77 -12.04 -15.46
CA VAL A 88 4.13 -12.51 -15.69
C VAL A 88 5.06 -11.86 -14.66
N VAL A 89 5.26 -12.53 -13.53
CA VAL A 89 6.30 -12.19 -12.57
C VAL A 89 7.64 -12.46 -13.25
N LYS A 90 8.42 -11.40 -13.48
CA LYS A 90 9.79 -11.54 -14.00
C LYS A 90 10.77 -11.36 -12.85
N ASP A 91 11.66 -12.34 -12.72
CA ASP A 91 12.73 -12.33 -11.72
C ASP A 91 13.94 -11.48 -12.16
N ASP A 92 13.92 -10.92 -13.39
CA ASP A 92 15.05 -10.20 -13.97
C ASP A 92 14.74 -8.73 -14.28
N PRO A 93 15.34 -7.77 -13.56
CA PRO A 93 15.19 -6.33 -13.80
C PRO A 93 15.74 -5.84 -15.15
N SER A 94 16.60 -6.61 -15.82
CA SER A 94 17.18 -6.25 -17.13
C SER A 94 16.20 -6.47 -18.31
N SER A 95 15.16 -7.28 -18.12
CA SER A 95 14.32 -7.83 -19.19
C SER A 95 13.10 -6.98 -19.58
N VAL A 96 13.00 -5.75 -19.05
CA VAL A 96 11.75 -4.97 -19.06
C VAL A 96 11.95 -3.57 -19.65
N LYS A 97 11.25 -3.23 -20.73
CA LYS A 97 11.17 -1.86 -21.28
C LYS A 97 9.87 -1.20 -20.82
N GLY A 98 9.91 -0.10 -20.07
CA GLY A 98 8.72 0.63 -19.60
C GLY A 98 8.86 1.22 -18.20
N ARG A 99 7.77 1.80 -17.65
CA ARG A 99 7.65 2.13 -16.22
C ARG A 99 7.70 0.82 -15.44
N ARG A 100 8.72 0.66 -14.59
CA ARG A 100 8.92 -0.53 -13.77
C ARG A 100 8.49 -0.25 -12.34
N CYS A 101 7.68 -1.14 -11.79
CA CYS A 101 7.48 -1.23 -10.36
C CYS A 101 8.34 -2.37 -9.82
N THR A 102 9.22 -2.06 -8.88
CA THR A 102 10.03 -3.08 -8.20
C THR A 102 9.40 -3.44 -6.85
N VAL A 103 9.24 -4.72 -6.57
CA VAL A 103 8.82 -5.21 -5.26
C VAL A 103 10.01 -5.91 -4.61
N ILE A 104 10.47 -5.39 -3.47
CA ILE A 104 11.52 -5.99 -2.65
C ILE A 104 10.84 -6.70 -1.49
N ASP A 105 10.76 -8.02 -1.58
CA ASP A 105 10.00 -8.88 -0.66
C ASP A 105 10.94 -9.66 0.28
N GLU A 106 10.38 -10.51 1.13
CA GLU A 106 11.14 -11.45 1.96
C GLU A 106 11.96 -12.42 1.09
N GLY A 107 13.17 -12.74 1.55
CA GLY A 107 14.11 -13.59 0.80
C GLY A 107 14.78 -12.89 -0.39
N SER A 108 14.74 -11.55 -0.46
CA SER A 108 15.44 -10.76 -1.48
C SER A 108 16.97 -10.89 -1.41
N ASN A 109 17.51 -11.19 -0.22
CA ASN A 109 18.95 -11.20 0.08
C ASN A 109 19.69 -9.91 -0.31
N LEU A 110 18.97 -8.78 -0.43
CA LEU A 110 19.54 -7.47 -0.74
C LEU A 110 20.14 -6.83 0.52
N SER A 111 21.36 -6.30 0.44
CA SER A 111 21.91 -5.46 1.51
C SER A 111 21.27 -4.08 1.55
N LEU A 112 21.27 -3.45 2.73
CA LEU A 112 20.83 -2.07 2.90
C LEU A 112 21.55 -1.11 1.94
N GLU A 113 22.87 -1.26 1.78
CA GLU A 113 23.66 -0.43 0.87
C GLU A 113 23.18 -0.55 -0.59
N THR A 114 22.95 -1.78 -1.06
CA THR A 114 22.42 -2.03 -2.41
C THR A 114 21.05 -1.38 -2.59
N TYR A 115 20.18 -1.50 -1.58
CA TYR A 115 18.88 -0.82 -1.57
C TYR A 115 19.01 0.70 -1.73
N LEU A 116 19.85 1.33 -0.90
CA LEU A 116 20.00 2.79 -0.88
C LEU A 116 20.64 3.37 -2.14
N ASN A 117 21.46 2.59 -2.84
CA ASN A 117 22.17 3.01 -4.05
C ASN A 117 21.37 2.76 -5.33
N ASN A 118 20.65 1.64 -5.42
CA ASN A 118 20.06 1.21 -6.67
C ASN A 118 18.54 1.39 -6.73
N PHE A 119 17.84 1.26 -5.59
CA PHE A 119 16.38 1.18 -5.58
C PHE A 119 15.70 2.41 -4.99
N LEU A 120 16.39 3.17 -4.14
CA LEU A 120 15.80 4.32 -3.47
C LEU A 120 15.18 5.33 -4.44
N MET A 121 15.79 5.53 -5.62
CA MET A 121 15.30 6.44 -6.66
C MET A 121 14.24 5.83 -7.58
N GLU A 122 14.06 4.52 -7.55
CA GLU A 122 13.10 3.81 -8.38
C GLU A 122 11.73 3.69 -7.71
N ARG A 123 10.65 3.60 -8.49
CA ARG A 123 9.30 3.34 -7.96
C ARG A 123 9.23 1.91 -7.43
N HIS A 124 8.98 1.73 -6.13
CA HIS A 124 9.04 0.43 -5.48
C HIS A 124 8.15 0.26 -4.25
N VAL A 125 7.83 -0.99 -3.94
CA VAL A 125 7.35 -1.42 -2.62
C VAL A 125 8.45 -2.23 -1.97
N ALA A 126 8.95 -1.81 -0.81
CA ALA A 126 10.06 -2.49 -0.13
C ALA A 126 9.70 -2.89 1.30
N LEU A 127 9.97 -4.15 1.63
CA LEU A 127 9.97 -4.67 3.00
C LEU A 127 11.35 -4.44 3.62
N LEU A 128 11.52 -3.38 4.40
CA LEU A 128 12.83 -3.03 4.95
C LEU A 128 13.38 -4.09 5.90
N HIS A 129 12.51 -4.79 6.61
CA HIS A 129 12.88 -5.87 7.53
C HIS A 129 13.43 -7.12 6.81
N SER A 130 13.34 -7.19 5.48
CA SER A 130 13.90 -8.28 4.69
C SER A 130 15.31 -8.01 4.14
N LEU A 131 15.81 -6.77 4.30
CA LEU A 131 17.15 -6.41 3.88
C LEU A 131 18.20 -7.03 4.81
N ASN A 132 19.38 -7.33 4.26
CA ASN A 132 20.56 -7.70 5.04
C ASN A 132 21.20 -6.45 5.66
N ASP A 133 21.95 -6.65 6.74
CA ASP A 133 22.73 -5.61 7.43
C ASP A 133 21.89 -4.47 8.04
N VAL A 134 20.61 -4.74 8.33
CA VAL A 134 19.73 -3.83 9.09
C VAL A 134 19.59 -4.26 10.54
N ARG A 135 19.55 -3.29 11.44
CA ARG A 135 19.30 -3.54 12.86
C ARG A 135 17.80 -3.70 13.10
N LEU A 136 17.40 -4.89 13.54
CA LEU A 136 16.01 -5.22 13.86
C LEU A 136 15.77 -5.13 15.37
N ARG A 137 14.59 -4.64 15.74
CA ARG A 137 14.10 -4.63 17.12
C ARG A 137 12.62 -4.99 17.21
N SER A 138 12.20 -5.34 18.42
CA SER A 138 10.78 -5.43 18.77
C SER A 138 10.27 -4.09 19.28
N CYS A 139 9.04 -3.74 18.90
CA CYS A 139 8.34 -2.56 19.33
C CYS A 139 6.91 -2.93 19.74
N LYS A 140 6.39 -2.31 20.80
CA LYS A 140 5.00 -2.43 21.24
C LYS A 140 4.39 -1.04 21.35
N GLY A 141 3.14 -0.88 20.94
CA GLY A 141 2.44 0.39 21.06
C GLY A 141 1.08 0.42 20.39
N LEU A 142 0.52 1.61 20.27
CA LEU A 142 -0.73 1.84 19.57
C LEU A 142 -0.47 2.20 18.11
N LEU A 143 -1.22 1.59 17.20
CA LEU A 143 -1.19 1.94 15.79
C LEU A 143 -1.86 3.30 15.58
N LYS A 144 -1.17 4.18 14.84
CA LYS A 144 -1.67 5.50 14.47
C LYS A 144 -1.50 5.72 12.97
N SER A 145 -2.54 6.24 12.34
CA SER A 145 -2.50 6.70 10.95
C SER A 145 -2.36 8.22 10.96
N LEU A 146 -1.38 8.73 10.22
CA LEU A 146 -1.14 10.18 10.13
C LEU A 146 -1.92 10.84 8.98
N TRP A 147 -2.30 10.08 7.93
CA TRP A 147 -3.11 10.57 6.81
C TRP A 147 -4.20 9.59 6.40
N PHE A 148 -5.33 9.62 7.09
CA PHE A 148 -6.50 8.79 6.78
C PHE A 148 -7.04 8.95 5.35
N SER A 149 -6.75 10.05 4.65
CA SER A 149 -7.14 10.21 3.24
C SER A 149 -6.16 9.60 2.24
N HIS A 150 -4.99 9.12 2.69
CA HIS A 150 -4.02 8.48 1.81
C HIS A 150 -4.61 7.18 1.22
N PRO A 151 -4.44 6.88 -0.08
CA PRO A 151 -5.06 5.70 -0.71
C PRO A 151 -4.75 4.36 0.01
N ILE A 152 -3.56 4.26 0.61
CA ILE A 152 -3.16 3.07 1.38
C ILE A 152 -3.90 2.98 2.73
N LEU A 153 -4.24 4.10 3.36
CA LEU A 153 -4.80 4.15 4.71
C LEU A 153 -6.31 4.41 4.74
N SER A 154 -6.92 4.84 3.63
CA SER A 154 -8.34 5.21 3.59
C SER A 154 -9.24 4.04 3.97
N GLY A 155 -10.15 4.25 4.93
CA GLY A 155 -11.05 3.22 5.47
C GLY A 155 -10.36 1.99 6.06
N LEU A 156 -9.07 2.09 6.41
CA LEU A 156 -8.35 1.07 7.15
C LEU A 156 -8.82 1.11 8.61
N VAL A 157 -9.25 -0.04 9.15
CA VAL A 157 -9.67 -0.15 10.55
C VAL A 157 -8.46 -0.53 11.39
N LEU A 158 -8.00 0.39 12.23
CA LEU A 158 -6.88 0.13 13.14
C LEU A 158 -7.40 -0.48 14.45
N PRO A 159 -6.70 -1.48 15.01
CA PRO A 159 -7.05 -2.02 16.32
C PRO A 159 -6.85 -0.92 17.38
N ASN A 160 -7.76 -0.90 18.36
CA ASN A 160 -7.74 0.06 19.47
C ASN A 160 -6.87 -0.42 20.65
N SER A 161 -6.23 -1.59 20.53
CA SER A 161 -5.34 -2.18 21.53
C SER A 161 -3.87 -2.02 21.13
N GLU A 162 -2.98 -2.16 22.11
CA GLU A 162 -1.55 -2.25 21.81
C GLU A 162 -1.24 -3.50 21.00
N VAL A 163 -0.38 -3.36 20.01
CA VAL A 163 0.11 -4.45 19.16
C VAL A 163 1.64 -4.56 19.26
N GLU A 164 2.17 -5.75 19.01
CA GLU A 164 3.61 -6.03 19.05
C GLU A 164 4.15 -6.39 17.65
N PHE A 165 5.18 -5.65 17.22
CA PHE A 165 5.97 -5.94 16.04
C PHE A 165 7.36 -6.41 16.48
N TYR A 166 7.90 -7.46 15.85
CA TYR A 166 9.15 -8.10 16.30
C TYR A 166 10.33 -7.95 15.33
N LYS A 167 10.09 -7.39 14.15
CA LYS A 167 11.12 -7.09 13.13
C LYS A 167 10.90 -5.70 12.56
N VAL A 168 11.16 -4.67 13.37
CA VAL A 168 11.13 -3.28 12.95
C VAL A 168 12.56 -2.80 12.76
N VAL A 169 12.87 -2.20 11.61
CA VAL A 169 14.15 -1.54 11.37
C VAL A 169 14.16 -0.19 12.08
N ASP A 170 15.21 0.12 12.82
CA ASP A 170 15.37 1.44 13.42
C ASP A 170 15.76 2.45 12.31
N LEU A 171 14.82 3.28 11.86
CA LEU A 171 15.10 4.28 10.84
C LEU A 171 16.09 5.35 11.32
N ASN A 172 16.32 5.51 12.63
CA ASN A 172 17.36 6.40 13.13
C ASN A 172 18.76 5.95 12.69
N ASP A 173 18.96 4.64 12.51
CA ASP A 173 20.21 4.07 12.02
C ASP A 173 20.37 4.24 10.50
N ILE A 174 19.34 4.73 9.79
CA ILE A 174 19.34 4.96 8.34
C ILE A 174 18.93 6.42 8.04
N PRO A 175 19.80 7.41 8.30
CA PRO A 175 19.44 8.83 8.21
C PRO A 175 18.86 9.25 6.86
N LYS A 176 19.42 8.71 5.76
CA LYS A 176 18.94 8.97 4.40
C LYS A 176 17.47 8.58 4.24
N LEU A 177 17.09 7.41 4.75
CA LEU A 177 15.73 6.92 4.66
C LEU A 177 14.80 7.69 5.60
N LYS A 178 15.22 7.95 6.85
CA LYS A 178 14.46 8.75 7.81
C LYS A 178 14.09 10.13 7.27
N LEU A 179 15.02 10.81 6.60
CA LEU A 179 14.80 12.16 6.04
C LEU A 179 13.83 12.18 4.86
N LEU A 180 13.87 11.13 4.02
CA LEU A 180 13.05 11.05 2.81
C LEU A 180 11.68 10.43 3.06
N THR A 181 11.54 9.68 4.16
CA THR A 181 10.33 8.92 4.46
C THR A 181 9.31 9.81 5.13
N LYS A 182 8.18 9.95 4.45
CA LYS A 182 6.99 10.60 4.95
C LYS A 182 6.13 9.53 5.66
N PRO A 183 5.96 9.59 7.01
CA PRO A 183 5.37 8.49 7.78
C PRO A 183 3.86 8.36 7.56
N LEU A 184 3.39 7.17 7.18
CA LEU A 184 1.97 6.87 6.91
C LEU A 184 1.30 6.21 8.12
N LEU A 185 1.86 5.09 8.56
CA LEU A 185 1.39 4.29 9.68
C LEU A 185 2.52 4.19 10.70
N THR A 186 2.23 4.52 11.95
CA THR A 186 3.21 4.46 13.04
C THR A 186 2.73 3.57 14.19
N LEU A 187 3.69 3.04 14.94
CA LEU A 187 3.48 2.41 16.23
C LEU A 187 4.13 3.32 17.27
N ASN A 188 3.31 4.12 17.97
CA ASN A 188 3.80 5.30 18.69
C ASN A 188 4.63 6.20 17.75
N ASP A 189 5.93 6.35 18.00
CA ASP A 189 6.86 7.18 17.22
C ASP A 189 7.62 6.39 16.14
N GLU A 190 7.40 5.08 16.07
CA GLU A 190 8.06 4.18 15.12
C GLU A 190 7.30 4.13 13.79
N VAL A 191 7.98 4.43 12.68
CA VAL A 191 7.37 4.36 11.35
C VAL A 191 7.30 2.90 10.90
N LEU A 192 6.09 2.38 10.77
CA LEU A 192 5.83 1.04 10.23
C LEU A 192 5.58 1.06 8.73
N VAL A 193 4.97 2.12 8.22
CA VAL A 193 4.75 2.30 6.78
C VAL A 193 5.07 3.75 6.46
N GLY A 194 5.87 3.94 5.41
CA GLY A 194 6.28 5.26 4.97
C GLY A 194 6.23 5.40 3.46
N GLU A 195 6.02 6.64 3.01
CA GLU A 195 6.03 7.02 1.60
C GLU A 195 7.32 7.77 1.27
N LEU A 196 7.97 7.40 0.18
CA LEU A 196 9.03 8.19 -0.45
C LEU A 196 8.37 9.07 -1.51
N SER A 197 7.95 10.27 -1.12
CA SER A 197 7.04 11.09 -1.95
C SER A 197 7.61 11.50 -3.31
N PHE A 198 8.93 11.52 -3.49
CA PHE A 198 9.57 11.93 -4.74
C PHE A 198 9.39 10.91 -5.89
N ASN A 199 9.17 9.64 -5.58
CA ASN A 199 8.90 8.58 -6.56
C ASN A 199 7.66 7.75 -6.24
N ARG A 200 6.88 8.15 -5.23
CA ARG A 200 5.68 7.47 -4.73
C ARG A 200 5.95 6.03 -4.30
N SER A 201 7.17 5.73 -3.86
CA SER A 201 7.52 4.40 -3.35
C SER A 201 7.02 4.22 -1.93
N ILE A 202 6.74 2.99 -1.54
CA ILE A 202 6.29 2.63 -0.20
C ILE A 202 7.31 1.74 0.46
N VAL A 203 7.69 2.10 1.68
CA VAL A 203 8.52 1.28 2.55
C VAL A 203 7.66 0.75 3.70
N VAL A 204 7.71 -0.56 3.90
CA VAL A 204 7.06 -1.24 5.01
C VAL A 204 8.16 -1.75 5.94
N ASN A 205 8.04 -1.38 7.20
CA ASN A 205 9.07 -1.46 8.22
C ASN A 205 8.55 -2.19 9.45
N GLY A 206 8.12 -3.44 9.27
CA GLY A 206 7.57 -4.18 10.39
C GLY A 206 6.88 -5.46 10.00
N VAL A 207 7.09 -6.49 10.82
CA VAL A 207 6.27 -7.70 10.84
C VAL A 207 5.66 -7.87 12.22
N SER A 208 4.34 -8.03 12.25
CA SER A 208 3.59 -8.36 13.45
C SER A 208 3.75 -9.83 13.81
N ARG A 209 3.77 -10.15 15.12
CA ARG A 209 3.52 -11.54 15.57
C ARG A 209 2.11 -11.95 15.13
N ASN A 210 1.85 -13.27 15.08
CA ASN A 210 0.65 -13.93 14.53
C ASN A 210 -0.67 -13.60 15.27
N GLU A 211 -0.94 -12.32 15.54
CA GLU A 211 -2.28 -11.80 15.78
C GLU A 211 -2.95 -11.71 14.42
N LEU A 212 -4.02 -12.51 14.24
CA LEU A 212 -4.71 -12.66 12.96
C LEU A 212 -5.17 -11.31 12.40
N GLU A 213 -5.71 -10.44 13.26
CA GLU A 213 -6.21 -9.11 12.90
C GLU A 213 -5.11 -8.19 12.37
N VAL A 214 -3.95 -8.14 13.04
CA VAL A 214 -2.82 -7.30 12.60
C VAL A 214 -2.19 -7.86 11.33
N THR A 215 -2.17 -9.18 11.17
CA THR A 215 -1.68 -9.84 9.96
C THR A 215 -2.56 -9.48 8.76
N ASP A 216 -3.88 -9.52 8.91
CA ASP A 216 -4.83 -9.15 7.87
C ASP A 216 -4.73 -7.66 7.53
N LEU A 217 -4.58 -6.80 8.54
CA LEU A 217 -4.34 -5.37 8.35
C LEU A 217 -3.09 -5.12 7.49
N LEU A 218 -1.96 -5.76 7.83
CA LEU A 218 -0.71 -5.61 7.08
C LEU A 218 -0.82 -6.16 5.66
N ASN A 219 -1.52 -7.29 5.47
CA ASN A 219 -1.77 -7.82 4.13
C ASN A 219 -2.58 -6.84 3.28
N GLU A 220 -3.64 -6.25 3.85
CA GLU A 220 -4.42 -5.21 3.18
C GLU A 220 -3.55 -3.99 2.84
N VAL A 221 -2.74 -3.51 3.78
CA VAL A 221 -1.79 -2.41 3.54
C VAL A 221 -0.80 -2.75 2.42
N LEU A 222 -0.24 -3.96 2.40
CA LEU A 222 0.72 -4.41 1.40
C LEU A 222 0.10 -4.47 0.00
N ILE A 223 -1.13 -5.00 -0.11
CA ILE A 223 -1.86 -5.06 -1.38
C ILE A 223 -2.21 -3.65 -1.86
N ARG A 224 -2.65 -2.76 -0.97
CA ARG A 224 -2.92 -1.37 -1.32
C ARG A 224 -1.65 -0.61 -1.71
N ALA A 225 -0.53 -0.86 -1.03
CA ALA A 225 0.77 -0.31 -1.42
C ALA A 225 1.16 -0.79 -2.81
N PHE A 226 1.02 -2.09 -3.09
CA PHE A 226 1.24 -2.64 -4.43
C PHE A 226 0.36 -1.95 -5.49
N ILE A 227 -0.94 -1.79 -5.24
CA ILE A 227 -1.88 -1.10 -6.13
C ILE A 227 -1.50 0.37 -6.35
N TYR A 228 -1.10 1.06 -5.29
CA TYR A 228 -0.73 2.47 -5.34
C TYR A 228 0.58 2.70 -6.13
N VAL A 229 1.50 1.73 -6.08
CA VAL A 229 2.85 1.85 -6.63
C VAL A 229 3.03 1.16 -8.00
N CYS A 230 2.25 0.14 -8.38
CA CYS A 230 2.55 -0.70 -9.55
C CYS A 230 1.60 -0.58 -10.77
#